data_AF-A0A7L4PGE5-F1
#
_entry.id   AF-A0A7L4PGE5-F1
#
_cell.length_a   1.000
_cell.length_b   1.000
_cell.length_c   1.000
_cell.angle_alpha   90.00
_cell.angle_beta   90.00
_cell.angle_gamma   90.00
#
_symmetry.space_group_name_H-M   'P 1'
#
loop_
_entity.id
_entity.type
_entity.pdbx_description
1 polymer ?
#
loop_
_entity_poly.entity_id
_entity_poly.type
_entity_poly.pdbx_seq_one_letter_code
_entity_poly.pdbx_strand_id
1 'polypeptide(L)' 'MTSKASALIRFRRMGLFYQAVLAGAVFFAAYDLFIFFAKGMSSSEALSEALLGALIFMSTYYITSALILISKAKRPRSR' A
#
# COMPACT_ATOMS: atom_id res chain seq x y z
N MET A 1 2.30 -28.20 -17.82
CA MET A 1 3.57 -27.63 -17.29
C MET A 1 3.44 -26.12 -17.00
N THR A 2 2.53 -25.69 -16.12
CA THR A 2 2.17 -24.27 -15.88
C THR A 2 2.40 -23.79 -14.42
N SER A 3 3.45 -24.29 -13.76
CA SER A 3 3.69 -24.02 -12.33
C SER A 3 4.66 -22.87 -12.05
N LYS A 4 5.71 -22.67 -12.88
CA LYS A 4 6.77 -21.68 -12.57
C LYS A 4 6.37 -20.23 -12.85
N ALA A 5 5.63 -19.98 -13.94
CA ALA A 5 5.18 -18.63 -14.30
C ALA A 5 4.13 -18.08 -13.32
N SER A 6 3.22 -18.92 -12.83
CA SER A 6 2.18 -18.53 -11.87
C SER A 6 2.75 -18.26 -10.47
N ALA A 7 3.76 -19.03 -10.04
CA ALA A 7 4.49 -18.77 -8.80
C ALA A 7 5.27 -17.44 -8.86
N LEU A 8 5.93 -17.14 -9.97
CA LEU A 8 6.67 -15.88 -10.15
C LEU A 8 5.75 -14.65 -10.17
N ILE A 9 4.56 -14.78 -10.77
CA ILE A 9 3.53 -13.72 -10.76
C ILE A 9 2.98 -13.52 -9.33
N ARG A 10 2.75 -14.60 -8.58
CA ARG A 10 2.35 -14.52 -7.17
C ARG A 10 3.44 -13.88 -6.31
N PHE A 11 4.70 -14.26 -6.51
CA PHE A 11 5.83 -13.67 -5.80
C PHE A 11 5.96 -12.16 -6.07
N ARG A 12 5.82 -11.72 -7.33
CA ARG A 12 5.77 -10.28 -7.68
C ARG A 12 4.56 -9.57 -7.07
N ARG A 13 3.39 -10.23 -6.97
CA ARG A 13 2.22 -9.67 -6.27
C ARG A 13 2.42 -9.56 -4.77
N MET A 14 3.09 -10.53 -4.14
CA MET A 14 3.39 -10.45 -2.70
C MET A 14 4.34 -9.29 -2.42
N GLY A 15 5.29 -9.01 -3.31
CA GLY A 15 6.12 -7.80 -3.22
C GLY A 15 5.30 -6.51 -3.14
N LEU A 16 4.21 -6.41 -3.92
CA LEU A 16 3.32 -5.25 -3.87
C LEU A 16 2.56 -5.14 -2.55
N PHE A 17 2.10 -6.27 -2.01
CA PHE A 17 1.45 -6.29 -0.70
C PHE A 17 2.40 -5.80 0.40
N TYR A 18 3.64 -6.31 0.45
CA TYR A 18 4.63 -5.85 1.42
C TYR A 18 4.97 -4.36 1.26
N GLN A 19 5.07 -3.88 0.02
CA GLN A 19 5.25 -2.45 -0.25
C GLN A 19 4.08 -1.61 0.27
N ALA A 20 2.85 -2.06 0.06
CA ALA A 20 1.66 -1.37 0.56
C ALA A 20 1.63 -1.34 2.09
N VAL A 21 1.93 -2.46 2.75
CA VAL A 21 2.00 -2.53 4.22
C VAL A 21 3.10 -1.61 4.76
N LEU A 22 4.29 -1.63 4.17
CA LEU A 22 5.39 -0.76 4.59
C LEU A 22 5.04 0.73 4.39
N ALA A 23 4.49 1.08 3.23
CA ALA A 23 4.07 2.44 2.93
C ALA A 23 2.96 2.91 3.89
N GLY A 24 2.01 2.02 4.21
CA GLY A 24 0.95 2.26 5.19
C GLY A 24 1.51 2.45 6.61
N ALA A 25 2.49 1.65 7.03
CA ALA A 25 3.12 1.80 8.34
C ALA A 25 3.93 3.10 8.47
N VAL A 26 4.63 3.50 7.40
CA VAL A 26 5.34 4.80 7.36
C VAL A 26 4.35 5.95 7.41
N PHE A 27 3.27 5.88 6.62
CA PHE A 27 2.21 6.88 6.64
C PHE A 27 1.57 6.98 8.04
N PHE A 28 1.25 5.83 8.64
CA PHE A 28 0.69 5.75 9.98
C PHE A 28 1.57 6.49 11.00
N ALA A 29 2.86 6.13 11.08
CA ALA A 29 3.77 6.73 12.05
C ALA A 29 3.91 8.25 11.83
N ALA A 30 4.04 8.70 10.58
CA ALA A 30 4.17 10.11 10.27
C ALA A 30 2.88 10.89 10.58
N TYR A 31 1.72 10.32 10.24
CA TYR A 31 0.43 10.98 10.41
C TYR A 31 -0.01 11.00 11.88
N ASP A 32 0.23 9.91 12.63
CA ASP A 32 0.02 9.84 14.09
C ASP A 32 0.84 10.91 14.83
N LEU A 33 2.14 11.00 14.53
CA LEU A 33 3.00 12.03 15.10
C LEU A 33 2.50 13.44 14.72
N PHE A 34 2.09 13.64 13.47
CA PHE A 34 1.58 14.93 13.02
C PHE A 34 0.31 15.33 13.76
N ILE A 35 -0.70 14.47 13.86
CA ILE A 35 -1.96 14.83 14.53
C ILE A 35 -1.80 14.90 16.05
N PHE A 36 -0.96 14.06 16.66
CA PHE A 36 -0.66 14.14 18.09
C PHE A 36 0.04 15.47 18.44
N PHE A 37 1.13 15.83 17.75
CA PHE A 37 1.91 17.01 18.09
C PHE A 37 1.35 18.32 17.50
N ALA A 38 0.88 18.31 16.26
CA ALA A 38 0.45 19.54 15.58
C ALA A 38 -1.03 19.89 15.83
N LYS A 39 -1.89 18.89 16.04
CA LYS A 39 -3.31 19.13 16.37
C LYS A 39 -3.62 19.00 17.87
N GLY A 40 -2.70 18.48 18.68
CA GLY A 40 -2.88 18.34 20.12
C GLY A 40 -3.97 17.32 20.50
N MET A 41 -4.22 16.33 19.63
CA MET A 41 -5.20 15.28 19.89
C MET A 41 -4.74 14.36 21.02
N SER A 42 -5.70 13.76 21.73
CA SER A 42 -5.37 12.72 22.71
C SER A 42 -4.73 11.51 22.02
N SER A 43 -3.86 10.79 22.73
CA SER A 43 -3.13 9.65 22.14
C SER A 43 -4.05 8.58 21.55
N SER A 44 -5.22 8.34 22.17
CA SER A 44 -6.19 7.36 21.66
C SER A 44 -6.92 7.82 20.39
N GLU A 45 -7.23 9.11 20.30
CA GLU A 45 -7.87 9.69 19.12
C GLU A 45 -6.89 9.74 17.94
N ALA A 46 -5.67 10.23 18.20
CA ALA A 46 -4.58 10.24 17.22
C ALA A 46 -4.35 8.84 16.64
N LEU A 47 -4.16 7.84 17.51
CA LEU A 47 -3.93 6.46 17.08
C LEU A 47 -5.06 5.94 16.18
N SER A 48 -6.31 6.21 16.56
CA SER A 48 -7.49 5.75 15.84
C SER A 48 -7.63 6.42 14.47
N GLU A 49 -7.45 7.73 14.41
CA GLU A 49 -7.52 8.49 13.17
C GLU A 49 -6.36 8.15 12.23
N ALA A 50 -5.15 7.99 12.79
CA ALA A 50 -3.98 7.56 12.03
C ALA A 50 -4.15 6.16 11.45
N LEU A 51 -4.71 5.23 12.22
CA LEU A 51 -4.94 3.86 11.77
C LEU A 51 -5.95 3.83 10.62
N LEU A 52 -7.06 4.56 10.74
CA LEU A 52 -8.05 4.68 9.67
C LEU A 52 -7.43 5.29 8.41
N GLY A 53 -6.68 6.38 8.55
CA GLY A 53 -5.97 7.02 7.43
C GLY A 53 -4.98 6.06 6.76
N ALA A 54 -4.21 5.32 7.55
CA ALA A 54 -3.23 4.36 7.05
C ALA A 54 -3.88 3.19 6.30
N LEU A 55 -5.01 2.66 6.78
CA LEU A 55 -5.75 1.60 6.10
C LEU A 55 -6.31 2.06 4.75
N ILE A 56 -6.84 3.28 4.68
CA ILE A 56 -7.35 3.88 3.44
C ILE A 56 -6.19 4.11 2.45
N PHE A 57 -5.08 4.69 2.93
CA PHE A 57 -3.89 4.93 2.13
C PHE A 57 -3.32 3.62 1.58
N MET A 58 -3.12 2.61 2.43
CA MET A 58 -2.61 1.30 2.06
C MET A 58 -3.49 0.63 0.99
N SER A 59 -4.82 0.67 1.18
CA SER A 59 -5.79 0.09 0.23
C SER A 59 -5.71 0.80 -1.13
N THR A 60 -5.70 2.13 -1.11
CA THR A 60 -5.62 2.95 -2.34
C THR A 60 -4.29 2.73 -3.06
N TYR A 61 -3.18 2.72 -2.33
CA TYR A 61 -1.85 2.47 -2.86
C TYR A 61 -1.76 1.10 -3.53
N TYR A 62 -2.25 0.05 -2.86
CA TYR A 62 -2.25 -1.30 -3.38
C TYR A 62 -3.08 -1.42 -4.66
N ILE A 63 -4.33 -0.92 -4.65
CA ILE A 63 -5.23 -0.97 -5.81
C ILE A 63 -4.62 -0.21 -6.99
N THR A 64 -4.16 1.03 -6.76
CA THR A 64 -3.59 1.89 -7.81
C THR A 64 -2.36 1.23 -8.44
N SER A 65 -1.44 0.74 -7.61
CA SER A 65 -0.24 0.08 -8.08
C SER A 65 -0.55 -1.23 -8.82
N ALA A 66 -1.53 -2.00 -8.35
CA ALA A 66 -1.98 -3.21 -9.03
C ALA A 66 -2.58 -2.89 -10.42
N LEU A 67 -3.42 -1.86 -10.51
CA LEU A 67 -4.00 -1.41 -11.78
C LEU A 67 -2.94 -0.94 -12.78
N ILE A 68 -1.92 -0.20 -12.32
CA ILE A 68 -0.79 0.25 -13.14
C ILE A 68 0.01 -0.95 -13.67
N LEU A 69 0.27 -1.95 -12.83
CA LEU A 69 0.98 -3.16 -13.27
C LEU A 69 0.18 -3.96 -14.30
N ILE A 70 -1.14 -4.06 -14.12
CA ILE A 70 -2.03 -4.73 -15.07
C ILE A 70 -2.09 -3.96 -16.40
N SER A 71 -2.20 -2.63 -16.38
CA SER A 71 -2.26 -1.82 -17.59
C SER A 71 -0.94 -1.85 -18.38
N LYS A 72 0.21 -1.88 -17.69
CA LYS A 72 1.52 -2.09 -18.32
C LYS A 72 1.67 -3.49 -18.93
N ALA A 73 1.11 -4.52 -18.30
CA ALA A 73 1.15 -5.89 -18.83
C ALA A 73 0.26 -6.08 -20.08
N LYS A 74 -0.83 -5.32 -20.21
CA LYS A 74 -1.76 -5.37 -21.35
C LYS A 74 -1.29 -4.59 -22.58
N ARG A 75 -0.29 -3.71 -22.47
CA ARG A 75 0.29 -3.06 -23.66
C ARG A 75 1.11 -4.11 -24.43
N PRO A 76 0.67 -4.56 -25.62
CA PRO A 76 1.55 -5.36 -26.47
C PRO A 76 2.78 -4.50 -26.75
N ARG A 77 3.97 -5.05 -26.52
CA ARG A 77 5.19 -4.44 -27.03
C ARG A 77 5.04 -4.41 -28.55
N SER A 78 4.67 -3.26 -29.13
CA SER A 78 4.89 -3.03 -30.54
C SER A 78 6.41 -2.97 -30.73
N ARG A 79 6.99 -4.11 -31.08
CA ARG A 79 8.32 -4.21 -31.65
C ARG A 79 8.21 -5.11 -32.85
#